data_AF-S5DLA4-F1
#
_entry.id   AF-S5DLA4-F1
#
_cell.length_a   1.000
_cell.length_b   1.000
_cell.length_c   1.000
_cell.angle_alpha   90.00
_cell.angle_beta   90.00
_cell.angle_gamma   90.00
#
_symmetry.space_group_name_H-M   'P 1'
#
loop_
_entity.id
_entity.type
_entity.pdbx_description
1 polymer ?
#
loop_
_entity_poly.entity_id
_entity_poly.type
_entity_poly.pdbx_seq_one_letter_code
_entity_poly.pdbx_strand_id
1 'polypeptide(L)'
;DDADDGEDADGVRAYDLASNDRVVRGRMPTLELINERFARNARNSIYNLLRSAADVAVEDVQFLKYGDYIHTLYVPSSMCVMKVEPFKGAGLFILDAKLVFKLVDN
;
A
#
# COMPACT_ATOMS: atom_id res chain seq x y z
N ASP A 1 -57.20 15.10 -0.89
CA ASP A 1 -56.41 16.09 -0.13
C ASP A 1 -54.97 15.65 -0.17
N ASP A 2 -54.26 15.69 -1.30
CA ASP A 2 -54.08 16.78 -2.29
C ASP A 2 -53.50 18.09 -1.70
N ALA A 3 -52.39 18.50 -2.32
CA ALA A 3 -51.51 19.67 -2.11
C ALA A 3 -50.55 19.55 -0.91
N ASP A 4 -49.23 19.58 -1.09
CA ASP A 4 -48.50 20.66 -1.78
C ASP A 4 -47.20 20.15 -2.44
N ASP A 5 -47.08 20.39 -3.75
CA ASP A 5 -45.93 20.12 -4.59
C ASP A 5 -45.06 21.39 -4.60
N GLY A 6 -43.85 21.30 -4.04
CA GLY A 6 -42.92 22.41 -3.91
C GLY A 6 -41.52 22.03 -4.40
N GLU A 7 -41.40 21.77 -5.70
CA GLU A 7 -40.11 21.83 -6.39
C GLU A 7 -39.70 23.30 -6.54
N ASP A 8 -38.68 23.71 -5.78
CA ASP A 8 -37.84 24.86 -6.12
C ASP A 8 -36.36 24.49 -5.94
N ALA A 9 -35.60 24.91 -6.94
CA ALA A 9 -34.25 24.53 -7.29
C ALA A 9 -33.14 25.09 -6.37
N ASP A 10 -31.95 24.52 -6.54
CA ASP A 10 -30.64 25.00 -6.04
C ASP A 10 -30.21 24.51 -4.64
N GLY A 11 -30.32 23.21 -4.42
CA GLY A 11 -29.61 22.55 -3.34
C GLY A 11 -28.11 22.43 -3.63
N VAL A 12 -27.33 23.49 -3.40
CA VAL A 12 -25.87 23.40 -3.29
C VAL A 12 -25.56 22.43 -2.14
N ARG A 13 -25.35 21.15 -2.46
CA ARG A 13 -24.76 20.20 -1.51
C ARG A 13 -23.31 20.62 -1.30
N ALA A 14 -22.97 21.02 -0.07
CA ALA A 14 -21.60 21.23 0.35
C ALA A 14 -20.81 19.94 0.04
N TYR A 15 -20.00 19.98 -1.01
CA TYR A 15 -19.18 18.87 -1.43
C TYR A 15 -17.92 18.87 -0.58
N ASP A 16 -17.83 17.95 0.36
CA ASP A 16 -16.64 17.80 1.20
C ASP A 16 -15.48 17.22 0.35
N LEU A 17 -14.53 18.07 0.01
CA LEU A 17 -13.33 17.68 -0.72
C LEU A 17 -12.40 16.79 0.13
N ALA A 18 -12.55 16.77 1.45
CA ALA A 18 -11.78 15.89 2.34
C ALA A 18 -12.29 14.44 2.32
N SER A 19 -13.52 14.19 1.85
CA SER A 19 -14.13 12.87 1.83
C SER A 19 -14.02 12.14 0.49
N ASN A 20 -13.18 12.61 -0.45
CA ASN A 20 -12.84 11.87 -1.66
C ASN A 20 -11.90 10.70 -1.36
N ASP A 21 -12.36 9.81 -0.48
CA ASP A 21 -11.81 8.49 -0.26
C ASP A 21 -12.18 7.68 -1.50
N ARG A 22 -11.44 7.91 -2.60
CA ARG A 22 -11.50 7.10 -3.82
C ARG A 22 -10.89 5.74 -3.52
N VAL A 23 -11.46 5.05 -2.54
CA VAL A 23 -11.10 3.69 -2.18
C VAL A 23 -11.66 2.83 -3.28
N VAL A 24 -10.75 2.35 -4.11
CA VAL A 24 -11.02 1.16 -4.91
C VAL A 24 -11.21 0.02 -3.91
N ARG A 25 -12.42 -0.14 -3.36
CA ARG A 25 -12.83 -1.22 -2.44
C ARG A 25 -12.96 -2.57 -3.18
N GLY A 26 -12.14 -2.78 -4.20
CA GLY A 26 -12.11 -3.98 -5.01
C GLY A 26 -10.80 -4.73 -4.77
N ARG A 27 -10.85 -6.06 -4.85
CA ARG A 27 -9.64 -6.88 -4.90
C ARG A 27 -8.75 -6.40 -6.04
N MET A 28 -7.44 -6.39 -5.82
CA MET A 28 -6.44 -6.03 -6.83
C MET A 28 -5.71 -7.28 -7.32
N PRO A 29 -6.37 -8.17 -8.08
CA PRO A 29 -5.79 -9.46 -8.46
C PRO A 29 -4.48 -9.32 -9.24
N THR A 30 -4.33 -8.25 -10.01
CA THR A 30 -3.07 -7.95 -10.70
C THR A 30 -1.95 -7.58 -9.72
N LEU A 31 -2.26 -6.81 -8.67
CA LEU A 31 -1.26 -6.42 -7.67
C LEU A 31 -0.90 -7.62 -6.78
N GLU A 32 -1.87 -8.45 -6.41
CA GLU A 32 -1.68 -9.74 -5.74
C GLU A 32 -0.69 -10.61 -6.55
N LEU A 33 -0.93 -10.76 -7.87
CA LEU A 33 -0.06 -11.53 -8.76
C LEU A 33 1.35 -10.93 -8.90
N ILE A 34 1.47 -9.60 -8.95
CA ILE A 34 2.76 -8.91 -9.00
C ILE A 34 3.54 -9.18 -7.71
N ASN A 35 2.90 -9.05 -6.54
CA ASN A 35 3.54 -9.33 -5.25
C ASN A 35 3.99 -10.78 -5.13
N GLU A 36 3.19 -11.73 -5.60
CA GLU A 36 3.56 -13.15 -5.64
C GLU A 36 4.83 -13.40 -6.48
N ARG A 37 4.92 -12.76 -7.64
CA ARG A 37 6.13 -12.81 -8.49
C ARG A 37 7.32 -12.11 -7.83
N PHE A 38 7.10 -10.96 -7.23
CA PHE A 38 8.13 -10.21 -6.51
C PHE A 38 8.72 -11.05 -5.37
N ALA A 39 7.89 -11.68 -4.54
CA ALA A 39 8.34 -12.51 -3.43
C ALA A 39 9.19 -13.71 -3.88
N ARG A 40 8.82 -14.36 -4.99
CA ARG A 40 9.65 -15.42 -5.59
C ARG A 40 11.03 -14.92 -6.00
N ASN A 41 11.09 -13.75 -6.64
CA ASN A 41 12.37 -13.15 -7.05
C ASN A 41 13.18 -12.70 -5.83
N ALA A 42 12.52 -12.06 -4.85
CA ALA A 42 13.14 -11.61 -3.61
C ALA A 42 13.74 -12.77 -2.82
N ARG A 43 13.05 -13.92 -2.74
CA ARG A 43 13.60 -15.15 -2.11
C ARG A 43 14.93 -15.54 -2.74
N ASN A 44 14.99 -15.60 -4.07
CA ASN A 44 16.22 -15.96 -4.79
C ASN A 44 17.32 -14.90 -4.58
N SER A 45 16.96 -13.61 -4.63
CA SER A 45 17.91 -12.51 -4.40
C SER A 45 18.49 -12.53 -2.98
N ILE A 46 17.64 -12.73 -1.96
CA ILE A 46 18.07 -12.81 -0.55
C ILE A 46 18.93 -14.06 -0.35
N TYR A 47 18.56 -15.21 -0.93
CA TYR A 47 19.39 -16.42 -0.87
C TYR A 47 20.78 -16.19 -1.47
N ASN A 48 20.87 -15.53 -2.62
CA ASN A 48 22.15 -15.23 -3.26
C ASN A 48 23.00 -14.26 -2.44
N LEU A 49 22.36 -13.31 -1.76
CA LEU A 49 23.03 -12.32 -0.91
C LEU A 49 23.52 -12.95 0.39
N LEU A 50 22.65 -13.71 1.09
CA LEU A 50 22.94 -14.23 2.42
C LEU A 50 23.56 -15.63 2.43
N ARG A 51 23.58 -16.32 1.28
CA ARG A 51 23.97 -17.74 1.15
C ARG A 51 23.19 -18.67 2.09
N SER A 52 21.99 -18.26 2.49
CA SER A 52 21.14 -18.97 3.44
C SER A 52 19.70 -18.99 2.94
N ALA A 53 19.01 -20.10 3.16
CA ALA A 53 17.61 -20.27 2.77
C ALA A 53 16.72 -19.31 3.56
N ALA A 54 15.99 -18.45 2.84
CA ALA A 54 14.98 -17.57 3.41
C ALA A 54 13.59 -18.07 3.00
N ASP A 55 12.69 -18.24 3.97
CA ASP A 55 11.28 -18.41 3.67
C ASP A 55 10.65 -17.02 3.43
N VAL A 56 9.90 -16.90 2.34
CA VAL A 56 9.30 -15.65 1.89
C VAL A 56 7.86 -15.95 1.49
N ALA A 57 6.92 -15.40 2.25
CA ALA A 57 5.49 -15.47 1.97
C ALA A 57 4.96 -14.09 1.62
N VAL A 58 3.84 -14.05 0.90
CA VAL A 58 3.10 -12.84 0.57
C VAL A 58 1.86 -12.78 1.43
N GLU A 59 1.60 -11.61 2.01
CA GLU A 59 0.36 -11.33 2.74
C GLU A 59 -0.67 -10.65 1.82
N ASP A 60 -1.92 -10.63 2.27
CA ASP A 60 -3.01 -10.01 1.53
C ASP A 60 -2.80 -8.51 1.35
N VAL A 61 -3.18 -7.99 0.18
CA VAL A 61 -3.11 -6.56 -0.12
C VAL A 61 -4.18 -5.81 0.67
N GLN A 62 -3.77 -4.79 1.40
CA GLN A 62 -4.66 -3.94 2.21
C GLN A 62 -4.64 -2.50 1.73
N PHE A 63 -5.78 -1.82 1.90
CA PHE A 63 -5.91 -0.39 1.65
C PHE A 63 -5.84 0.37 2.96
N LEU A 64 -4.76 1.13 3.14
CA LEU A 64 -4.54 1.95 4.32
C LEU A 64 -4.18 3.36 3.86
N LYS A 65 -4.63 4.38 4.61
CA LYS A 65 -4.15 5.75 4.38
C LYS A 65 -2.68 5.80 4.79
N TYR A 66 -1.90 6.55 4.01
CA TYR A 66 -0.47 6.72 4.28
C TYR A 66 -0.21 7.20 5.71
N GLY A 67 -0.96 8.21 6.18
CA GLY A 67 -0.84 8.74 7.54
C GLY A 67 -1.03 7.66 8.61
N ASP A 68 -2.08 6.85 8.46
CA ASP A 68 -2.36 5.76 9.40
C ASP A 68 -1.24 4.71 9.38
N TYR A 69 -0.75 4.34 8.19
CA TYR A 69 0.30 3.34 8.04
C TYR A 69 1.63 3.79 8.66
N ILE A 70 2.07 5.04 8.45
CA ILE A 70 3.37 5.49 9.00
C ILE A 70 3.41 5.46 10.52
N HIS A 71 2.26 5.65 11.18
CA HIS A 71 2.16 5.62 12.63
C HIS A 71 2.17 4.20 13.21
N THR A 72 2.03 3.17 12.36
CA THR A 72 2.15 1.76 12.78
C THR A 72 3.58 1.21 12.70
N LEU A 73 4.51 1.95 12.11
CA LEU A 73 5.88 1.48 11.89
C LEU A 73 6.69 1.52 13.19
N TYR A 74 7.38 0.42 13.47
CA TYR A 74 8.32 0.35 14.59
C TYR A 74 9.55 1.24 14.34
N VAL A 75 10.06 1.89 15.39
CA VAL A 75 11.31 2.66 15.31
C VAL A 75 12.45 1.81 15.90
N PRO A 76 13.58 1.62 15.19
CA PRO A 76 13.90 2.13 13.84
C PRO A 76 13.29 1.28 12.71
N SER A 77 12.91 1.91 11.61
CA SER A 77 12.53 1.25 10.35
C SER A 77 13.36 1.81 9.20
N SER A 78 13.76 0.95 8.26
CA SER A 78 14.43 1.40 7.03
C SER A 78 13.37 1.66 5.97
N MET A 79 13.34 2.89 5.44
CA MET A 79 12.32 3.35 4.49
C MET A 79 13.01 3.89 3.23
N CYS A 80 12.53 3.45 2.08
CA CYS A 80 13.02 3.89 0.78
C CYS A 80 11.85 4.35 -0.09
N VAL A 81 11.93 5.57 -0.62
CA VAL A 81 10.97 6.06 -1.61
C VAL A 81 11.49 5.67 -2.98
N MET A 82 10.68 4.93 -3.75
CA MET A 82 11.07 4.44 -5.07
C MET A 82 10.02 4.80 -6.12
N LYS A 83 10.46 5.10 -7.33
CA LYS A 83 9.58 5.22 -8.49
C LYS A 83 9.53 3.87 -9.19
N VAL A 84 8.34 3.33 -9.40
CA VAL A 84 8.14 2.05 -10.10
C VAL A 84 7.49 2.33 -11.44
N GLU A 85 8.26 2.34 -12.51
CA GLU A 85 7.69 2.48 -13.84
C GLU A 85 7.01 1.17 -14.28
N PRO A 86 5.84 1.21 -14.96
CA PRO A 86 5.14 2.37 -15.50
C PRO A 86 4.11 3.02 -14.55
N PHE A 87 4.08 2.65 -13.27
CA PHE A 87 3.13 3.21 -12.32
C PHE A 87 3.37 4.70 -12.09
N LYS A 88 2.28 5.47 -12.03
CA LYS A 88 2.34 6.91 -11.77
C LYS A 88 2.54 7.16 -10.28
N GLY A 89 3.47 8.05 -9.95
CA GLY A 89 3.76 8.46 -8.57
C GLY A 89 4.98 7.76 -7.98
N ALA A 90 5.15 7.91 -6.67
CA ALA A 90 6.20 7.27 -5.88
C ALA A 90 5.57 6.19 -4.97
N GLY A 91 6.26 5.06 -4.87
CA GLY A 91 6.00 4.01 -3.89
C GLY A 91 6.93 4.14 -2.70
N LEU A 92 6.50 3.60 -1.56
CA LEU A 92 7.31 3.48 -0.37
C LEU A 92 7.62 2.00 -0.14
N PHE A 93 8.89 1.68 0.07
CA PHE A 93 9.37 0.36 0.39
C PHE A 93 9.98 0.39 1.79
N ILE A 94 9.55 -0.53 2.66
CA ILE A 94 9.95 -0.55 4.07
C ILE A 94 10.54 -1.91 4.39
N LEU A 95 11.67 -1.89 5.09
CA LEU A 95 12.32 -3.07 5.63
C LEU A 95 12.40 -2.94 7.15
N ASP A 96 11.99 -4.00 7.85
CA ASP A 96 12.19 -4.13 9.29
C ASP A 96 13.68 -4.02 9.62
N ALA A 97 14.03 -3.26 10.65
CA ALA A 97 15.40 -3.12 11.10
C ALA A 97 16.07 -4.47 11.37
N LYS A 98 15.36 -5.46 11.92
CA LYS A 98 15.90 -6.81 12.15
C LYS A 98 16.37 -7.48 10.86
N LEU A 99 15.63 -7.29 9.77
CA LEU A 99 16.03 -7.80 8.46
C LEU A 99 17.25 -7.04 7.95
N VAL A 100 17.27 -5.71 8.06
CA VAL A 100 18.40 -4.88 7.64
C VAL A 100 19.68 -5.25 8.38
N PHE A 101 19.64 -5.40 9.71
CA PHE A 101 20.82 -5.81 10.49
C PHE A 101 21.34 -7.18 10.02
N LYS A 102 20.46 -8.15 9.80
CA LYS A 102 20.85 -9.45 9.22
C LYS A 102 21.44 -9.35 7.81
N LEU A 103 21.03 -8.35 7.02
CA LEU A 103 21.58 -8.12 5.68
C LEU A 103 22.96 -7.46 5.70
N VAL A 104 23.24 -6.60 6.69
CA VAL A 104 24.49 -5.83 6.79
C VAL A 104 25.58 -6.59 7.55
N ASP A 105 25.21 -7.34 8.60
CA ASP A 105 26.16 -8.02 9.49
C ASP A 105 26.63 -9.40 8.97
N ASN A 106 26.32 -9.76 7.72
CA ASN A 106 26.68 -11.04 7.10
C ASN A 106 27.92 -10.93 6.22
#